data_AF-A0A2T0W4W5-F1
#
_entry.id   AF-A0A2T0W4W5-F1
#
_cell.length_a   1.000
_cell.length_b   1.000
_cell.length_c   1.000
_cell.angle_alpha   90.00
_cell.angle_beta   90.00
_cell.angle_gamma   90.00
#
_symmetry.space_group_name_H-M   'P 1'
#
loop_
_entity.id
_entity.type
_entity.pdbx_description
1 polymer ?
#
loop_
_entity_poly.entity_id
_entity_poly.type
_entity_poly.pdbx_seq_one_letter_code
_entity_poly.pdbx_strand_id
1 'polypeptide(L)'
;MAESYVQRVADELADLALADQKASGDIAIVDAIGDILGASSQTLQETYLTSVRVRRAEERARAMLDSRLVNGYKDAPAPKAAPLQGLSDEDKEREEAKIAEDAATKQAAPAPEPQAEPEVQATEPTVGMPRRVKR
;
A
#
# COMPACT_ATOMS: atom_id res chain seq x y z
N MET A 1 22.97 -16.55 1.05
CA MET A 1 23.82 -16.43 -0.14
C MET A 1 24.00 -14.95 -0.43
N ALA A 2 25.17 -14.51 -0.88
CA ALA A 2 25.38 -13.11 -1.25
C ALA A 2 24.62 -12.78 -2.55
N GLU A 3 24.05 -11.59 -2.62
CA GLU A 3 23.43 -11.06 -3.84
C GLU A 3 24.45 -11.05 -4.99
N SER A 4 24.03 -11.45 -6.20
CA SER A 4 24.94 -11.46 -7.34
C SER A 4 25.35 -10.02 -7.72
N TYR A 5 26.54 -9.84 -8.30
CA TYR A 5 26.96 -8.51 -8.75
C TYR A 5 26.01 -7.92 -9.79
N VAL A 6 25.51 -8.76 -10.70
CA VAL A 6 24.54 -8.36 -11.74
C VAL A 6 23.23 -7.87 -11.12
N GLN A 7 22.67 -8.60 -10.15
CA GLN A 7 21.42 -8.22 -9.49
C GLN A 7 21.54 -6.87 -8.78
N ARG A 8 22.62 -6.68 -8.01
CA ARG A 8 22.85 -5.41 -7.29
C ARG A 8 22.94 -4.22 -8.25
N VAL A 9 23.71 -4.35 -9.34
CA VAL A 9 23.86 -3.27 -10.33
C VAL A 9 22.53 -3.00 -11.06
N ALA A 10 21.78 -4.04 -11.41
CA ALA A 10 20.46 -3.90 -12.01
C ALA A 10 19.48 -3.17 -11.10
N ASP A 11 19.49 -3.49 -9.80
CA ASP A 11 18.63 -2.85 -8.81
C ASP A 11 18.99 -1.38 -8.60
N GLU A 12 20.28 -1.06 -8.42
CA GLU A 12 20.76 0.32 -8.30
C GLU A 12 20.41 1.16 -9.53
N LEU A 13 20.61 0.62 -10.74
CA LEU A 13 20.25 1.32 -11.99
C LEU A 13 18.74 1.50 -12.14
N ALA A 14 17.93 0.53 -11.72
CA ALA A 14 16.47 0.65 -11.75
C ALA A 14 15.98 1.78 -10.85
N ASP A 15 16.57 1.95 -9.66
CA ASP A 15 16.25 3.07 -8.77
C ASP A 15 16.62 4.43 -9.39
N LEU A 16 17.83 4.53 -9.95
CA LEU A 16 18.28 5.75 -10.61
C LEU A 16 17.44 6.11 -11.84
N ALA A 17 17.11 5.13 -12.68
CA ALA A 17 16.29 5.34 -13.87
C ALA A 17 14.87 5.80 -13.52
N LEU A 18 14.25 5.20 -12.50
CA LEU A 18 12.92 5.60 -12.05
C LEU A 18 12.93 6.97 -11.36
N ALA A 19 14.00 7.29 -10.63
CA ALA A 19 14.18 8.62 -10.04
C ALA A 19 14.34 9.69 -11.13
N ASP A 20 15.16 9.43 -12.16
CA ASP A 20 15.32 10.33 -13.29
C ASP A 20 14.02 10.49 -14.08
N GLN A 21 13.33 9.39 -14.40
CA GLN A 21 12.01 9.42 -15.04
C GLN A 21 11.02 10.32 -14.27
N LYS A 22 11.02 10.25 -12.92
CA LYS A 22 10.15 11.08 -12.07
C LYS A 22 10.57 12.56 -12.07
N ALA A 23 11.87 12.85 -12.17
CA ALA A 23 12.41 14.21 -12.12
C ALA A 23 12.33 14.93 -13.49
N SER A 24 12.68 14.24 -14.57
CA SER A 24 12.71 14.77 -15.93
C SER A 24 11.36 14.67 -16.65
N GLY A 25 10.52 13.71 -16.25
CA GLY A 25 9.29 13.36 -16.96
C GLY A 25 9.53 12.53 -18.24
N ASP A 26 10.78 12.16 -18.53
CA ASP A 26 11.10 11.34 -19.69
C ASP A 26 10.79 9.86 -19.41
N ILE A 27 9.74 9.35 -20.03
CA ILE A 27 9.30 7.95 -19.89
C ILE A 27 10.25 6.99 -20.63
N ALA A 28 10.95 7.47 -21.65
CA ALA A 28 11.82 6.65 -22.51
C ALA A 28 13.18 6.35 -21.86
N ILE A 29 13.57 7.04 -20.78
CA ILE A 29 14.88 6.83 -20.14
C ILE A 29 15.10 5.37 -19.69
N VAL A 30 14.04 4.71 -19.21
CA VAL A 30 14.11 3.31 -18.78
C VAL A 30 14.49 2.40 -19.95
N ASP A 31 13.86 2.62 -21.10
CA ASP A 31 14.09 1.82 -22.31
C ASP A 31 15.47 2.12 -22.91
N ALA A 32 15.87 3.40 -22.94
CA ALA A 32 17.19 3.82 -23.41
C ALA A 32 18.33 3.20 -22.59
N ILE A 33 18.21 3.17 -21.26
CA ILE A 33 19.17 2.48 -20.39
C ILE A 33 19.14 0.98 -20.67
N GLY A 34 17.95 0.40 -20.83
CA GLY A 34 17.78 -1.01 -21.20
C GLY A 34 18.54 -1.38 -22.47
N ASP A 35 18.46 -0.55 -23.52
CA ASP A 35 19.15 -0.77 -24.79
C ASP A 35 20.67 -0.67 -24.65
N ILE A 36 21.18 0.30 -23.87
CA ILE A 36 22.61 0.44 -23.57
C ILE A 36 23.13 -0.81 -22.85
N LEU A 37 22.38 -1.31 -21.86
CA LEU A 37 22.75 -2.52 -21.14
C LEU A 37 22.70 -3.75 -22.06
N GLY A 38 21.66 -3.88 -22.88
CA GLY A 38 21.48 -4.99 -23.82
C GLY A 38 22.58 -5.10 -24.87
N ALA A 39 23.15 -3.97 -25.29
CA ALA A 39 24.27 -3.94 -26.22
C ALA A 39 25.55 -4.61 -25.67
N SER A 40 25.71 -4.66 -24.34
CA SER A 40 26.92 -5.20 -23.69
C SER A 40 26.66 -6.48 -22.89
N SER A 41 25.47 -6.63 -22.31
CA SER A 41 25.09 -7.77 -21.48
C SER A 41 23.57 -7.98 -21.45
N GLN A 42 23.13 -9.01 -22.16
CA GLN A 42 21.71 -9.41 -22.16
C GLN A 42 21.21 -9.77 -20.76
N THR A 43 21.99 -10.52 -19.97
CA THR A 43 21.59 -10.91 -18.62
C THR A 43 21.35 -9.68 -17.73
N LEU A 44 22.22 -8.67 -17.79
CA LEU A 44 22.04 -7.46 -17.00
C LEU A 44 20.80 -6.67 -17.45
N GLN A 45 20.54 -6.59 -18.75
CA GLN A 45 19.34 -5.94 -19.29
C GLN A 45 18.06 -6.62 -18.78
N GLU A 46 17.97 -7.94 -18.86
CA GLU A 46 16.80 -8.70 -18.41
C GLU A 46 16.56 -8.51 -16.91
N THR A 47 17.63 -8.55 -16.12
CA THR A 47 17.55 -8.32 -14.67
C THR A 47 17.10 -6.89 -14.37
N TYR A 48 17.66 -5.88 -15.02
CA TYR A 48 17.28 -4.48 -14.85
C TYR A 48 15.80 -4.23 -15.19
N LEU A 49 15.32 -4.73 -16.34
CA LEU A 49 13.91 -4.57 -16.73
C LEU A 49 12.97 -5.28 -15.76
N THR A 50 13.40 -6.41 -15.20
CA THR A 50 12.67 -7.11 -14.14
C THR A 50 12.61 -6.26 -12.87
N SER A 51 13.75 -5.73 -12.42
CA SER A 51 13.87 -4.84 -11.27
C SER A 51 12.98 -3.59 -11.39
N VAL A 52 12.92 -2.96 -12.56
CA VAL A 52 12.02 -1.83 -12.84
C VAL A 52 10.56 -2.25 -12.74
N ARG A 53 10.19 -3.39 -13.33
CA ARG A 53 8.82 -3.91 -13.28
C ARG A 53 8.38 -4.19 -11.84
N VAL A 54 9.24 -4.80 -11.04
CA VAL A 54 8.98 -5.09 -9.61
C VAL A 54 8.73 -3.80 -8.85
N ARG A 55 9.57 -2.76 -9.00
CA ARG A 55 9.40 -1.47 -8.32
C ARG A 55 8.07 -0.78 -8.69
N ARG A 56 7.69 -0.80 -9.96
CA ARG A 56 6.39 -0.26 -10.40
C ARG A 56 5.21 -1.06 -9.84
N ALA A 57 5.34 -2.38 -9.69
CA ALA A 57 4.31 -3.22 -9.07
C ALA A 57 4.20 -2.94 -7.57
N GLU A 58 5.35 -2.83 -6.90
CA GLU A 58 5.45 -2.46 -5.49
C GLU A 58 4.83 -1.09 -5.21
N GLU A 59 5.13 -0.07 -6.00
CA GLU A 59 4.56 1.27 -5.84
C GLU A 59 3.02 1.24 -5.91
N ARG A 60 2.46 0.49 -6.87
CA ARG A 60 1.00 0.30 -6.98
C ARG A 60 0.42 -0.49 -5.79
N ALA A 61 1.12 -1.53 -5.35
CA ALA A 61 0.69 -2.34 -4.22
C ALA A 61 0.71 -1.52 -2.91
N ARG A 62 1.76 -0.74 -2.67
CA ARG A 62 1.87 0.17 -1.52
C ARG A 62 0.78 1.24 -1.56
N ALA A 63 0.55 1.89 -2.70
CA ALA A 63 -0.53 2.87 -2.85
C ALA A 63 -1.91 2.28 -2.52
N MET A 64 -2.17 1.03 -2.95
CA MET A 64 -3.39 0.32 -2.59
C MET A 64 -3.48 0.07 -1.08
N LEU A 65 -2.41 -0.41 -0.44
CA LEU A 65 -2.39 -0.66 1.00
C LEU A 65 -2.60 0.63 1.80
N ASP A 66 -1.97 1.74 1.40
CA ASP A 66 -2.13 3.05 2.03
C ASP A 66 -3.57 3.54 1.91
N SER A 67 -4.19 3.42 0.73
CA SER A 67 -5.61 3.78 0.54
C SER A 67 -6.56 3.01 1.47
N ARG A 68 -6.26 1.74 1.75
CA ARG A 68 -7.06 0.88 2.65
C ARG A 68 -6.92 1.29 4.11
N LEU A 69 -5.69 1.64 4.51
CA LEU A 69 -5.39 2.16 5.84
C LEU A 69 -6.15 3.48 6.10
N VAL A 70 -6.10 4.41 5.14
CA VAL A 70 -6.79 5.71 5.26
C VAL A 70 -8.31 5.55 5.30
N ASN A 71 -8.88 4.66 4.49
CA ASN A 71 -10.32 4.42 4.46
C ASN A 71 -10.82 3.53 5.62
N GLY A 72 -9.94 3.18 6.58
CA GLY A 72 -10.28 2.31 7.71
C GLY A 72 -10.84 0.95 7.30
N TYR A 73 -10.44 0.45 6.12
CA TYR A 73 -10.94 -0.78 5.48
C TYR A 73 -12.44 -0.78 5.13
N LYS A 74 -13.13 0.37 5.18
CA LYS A 74 -14.60 0.46 5.00
C LYS A 74 -15.03 0.54 3.53
N ASP A 75 -14.30 1.31 2.72
CA ASP A 75 -14.68 1.60 1.32
C ASP A 75 -13.78 0.92 0.28
N ALA A 76 -12.83 0.11 0.72
CA ALA A 76 -11.98 -0.61 -0.21
C ALA A 76 -12.76 -1.81 -0.78
N PRO A 77 -12.84 -1.99 -2.11
CA PRO A 77 -13.34 -3.24 -2.66
C PRO A 77 -12.48 -4.35 -2.04
N ALA A 78 -13.15 -5.32 -1.39
CA ALA A 78 -12.50 -6.52 -0.89
C ALA A 78 -11.58 -7.01 -2.01
N PRO A 79 -10.28 -7.27 -1.73
CA PRO A 79 -9.38 -7.71 -2.78
C PRO A 79 -10.08 -8.89 -3.45
N LYS A 80 -10.28 -8.85 -4.78
CA LYS A 80 -10.78 -10.03 -5.49
C LYS A 80 -9.90 -11.17 -5.00
N ALA A 81 -10.49 -12.11 -4.26
CA ALA A 81 -9.74 -13.22 -3.72
C ALA A 81 -9.03 -13.82 -4.94
N ALA A 82 -7.70 -13.72 -4.95
CA ALA A 82 -6.94 -14.43 -5.95
C ALA A 82 -7.37 -15.88 -5.77
N PRO A 83 -7.79 -16.58 -6.84
CA PRO A 83 -8.18 -17.97 -6.69
C PRO A 83 -7.04 -18.67 -5.94
N LEU A 84 -7.38 -19.34 -4.85
CA LEU A 84 -6.46 -20.05 -3.96
C LEU A 84 -5.78 -21.18 -4.75
N GLN A 85 -4.81 -20.80 -5.58
CA GLN A 85 -4.25 -21.64 -6.62
C GLN A 85 -3.27 -22.60 -5.94
N GLY A 86 -3.69 -23.86 -5.77
CA GLY A 86 -2.90 -24.91 -5.12
C GLY A 86 -3.52 -25.52 -3.86
N LEU A 87 -4.66 -25.04 -3.37
CA LEU A 87 -5.43 -25.73 -2.33
C LEU A 87 -6.38 -26.77 -2.93
N SER A 88 -6.60 -27.88 -2.23
CA SER A 88 -7.65 -28.84 -2.59
C SER A 88 -9.02 -28.15 -2.50
N ASP A 89 -10.02 -28.63 -3.24
CA ASP A 89 -11.32 -27.94 -3.29
C ASP A 89 -11.97 -27.85 -1.89
N GLU A 90 -11.73 -28.81 -1.02
CA GLU A 90 -12.15 -28.77 0.39
C GLU A 90 -11.44 -27.68 1.22
N ASP A 91 -10.15 -27.45 0.97
CA ASP A 91 -9.39 -26.43 1.70
C ASP A 91 -9.71 -25.02 1.17
N LYS A 92 -10.03 -24.89 -0.12
CA LYS A 92 -10.54 -23.65 -0.70
C LYS A 92 -11.87 -23.26 -0.04
N GLU A 93 -12.81 -24.19 0.06
CA GLU A 93 -14.11 -23.94 0.69
C GLU A 93 -13.98 -23.56 2.17
N ARG A 94 -13.04 -24.18 2.91
CA ARG A 94 -12.75 -23.82 4.30
C ARG A 94 -12.14 -22.43 4.45
N GLU A 95 -11.16 -22.08 3.62
CA GLU A 95 -10.54 -20.76 3.65
C GLU A 95 -11.51 -19.67 3.16
N GLU A 96 -12.31 -19.94 2.13
CA GLU A 96 -13.39 -19.05 1.68
C GLU A 96 -14.46 -18.87 2.76
N ALA A 97 -14.87 -19.94 3.45
CA ALA A 97 -15.79 -19.87 4.58
C ALA A 97 -15.22 -19.07 5.76
N LYS A 98 -13.94 -19.25 6.10
CA LYS A 98 -13.26 -18.46 7.15
C LYS A 98 -13.14 -16.99 6.76
N ILE A 99 -12.79 -16.69 5.51
CA ILE A 99 -12.73 -15.31 4.99
C ILE A 99 -14.11 -14.67 5.02
N ALA A 100 -15.17 -15.42 4.69
CA ALA A 100 -16.55 -14.96 4.75
C ALA A 100 -17.03 -14.74 6.20
N GLU A 101 -16.67 -15.63 7.12
CA GLU A 101 -16.98 -15.52 8.55
C GLU A 101 -16.23 -14.34 9.21
N ASP A 102 -14.95 -14.14 8.87
CA ASP A 102 -14.16 -12.99 9.32
C ASP A 102 -14.67 -11.66 8.74
N ALA A 103 -15.12 -11.66 7.48
CA ALA A 103 -15.76 -10.50 6.86
C ALA A 103 -17.11 -10.16 7.53
N ALA A 104 -17.91 -11.18 7.86
CA ALA A 104 -19.17 -11.02 8.59
C ALA A 104 -18.95 -10.52 10.02
N THR A 105 -17.93 -11.06 10.72
CA THR A 105 -17.61 -10.69 12.11
C THR A 105 -17.06 -9.25 12.21
N LYS A 106 -16.28 -8.79 11.23
CA LYS A 106 -15.78 -7.39 11.19
C LYS A 106 -16.84 -6.35 10.80
N GLN A 107 -17.91 -6.75 10.10
CA GLN A 107 -19.03 -5.86 9.77
C GLN A 107 -20.09 -5.77 10.89
N ALA A 108 -20.03 -6.66 11.89
CA ALA A 108 -21.01 -6.73 12.97
C ALA A 108 -20.64 -5.95 14.24
N ALA A 109 -19.71 -4.98 14.19
CA ALA A 109 -19.54 -4.02 15.28
C ALA A 109 -20.70 -2.99 15.21
N PRO A 110 -21.68 -3.01 16.12
CA PRO A 110 -22.82 -2.11 16.05
C PRO A 110 -22.40 -0.68 16.38
N ALA A 111 -22.90 0.25 15.58
CA ALA A 111 -22.89 1.68 15.85
C ALA A 111 -23.43 1.97 17.27
N PRO A 112 -22.78 2.81 18.09
CA PRO A 112 -23.30 3.14 19.40
C PRO A 112 -24.00 4.51 19.37
N GLU A 113 -25.33 4.54 19.25
CA GLU A 113 -26.17 5.66 19.72
C GLU A 113 -27.59 5.14 20.04
N PRO A 114 -28.39 5.77 20.92
CA PRO A 114 -28.11 6.73 22.00
C PRO A 114 -28.79 6.28 23.33
N GLN A 115 -28.15 6.46 24.50
CA GLN A 115 -28.87 6.37 25.78
C GLN A 115 -28.54 7.54 26.68
N ALA A 116 -29.63 8.12 27.18
CA ALA A 116 -29.73 9.29 28.02
C ALA A 116 -29.01 9.14 29.36
N GLU A 117 -28.67 10.30 29.90
CA GLU A 117 -27.98 10.64 31.15
C GLU A 117 -28.30 9.75 32.36
N PRO A 118 -27.34 9.66 33.30
CA PRO A 118 -27.62 10.28 34.59
C PRO A 118 -26.48 11.16 35.13
N GLU A 119 -26.90 12.36 35.52
CA GLU A 119 -26.49 13.17 36.68
C GLU A 119 -25.17 12.90 37.46
N VAL A 120 -24.34 13.95 37.45
CA VAL A 120 -23.51 14.58 38.51
C VAL A 120 -22.29 13.83 39.08
N GLN A 121 -21.08 14.34 38.74
CA GLN A 121 -20.14 14.86 39.75
C GLN A 121 -19.09 15.81 39.16
N ALA A 122 -18.78 16.83 39.96
CA ALA A 122 -18.11 18.07 39.64
C ALA A 122 -16.61 17.93 39.34
N THR A 123 -16.08 18.80 38.48
CA THR A 123 -14.87 19.59 38.75
C THR A 123 -14.78 20.73 37.72
N GLU A 124 -14.75 21.96 38.23
CA GLU A 124 -14.57 23.19 37.46
C GLU A 124 -13.18 23.22 36.79
N PRO A 125 -13.07 23.81 35.59
CA PRO A 125 -11.93 24.68 35.36
C PRO A 125 -12.35 26.11 34.99
N THR A 126 -11.74 27.03 35.71
CA THR A 126 -11.82 28.48 35.69
C THR A 126 -11.77 29.10 34.27
N VAL A 127 -12.76 29.96 33.99
CA VAL A 127 -12.84 30.77 32.77
C VAL A 127 -11.87 31.96 32.86
N GLY A 128 -10.79 31.92 32.08
CA GLY A 128 -9.93 33.07 31.79
C GLY A 128 -10.51 33.91 30.65
N MET A 129 -11.08 35.07 30.99
CA MET A 129 -11.81 35.96 30.10
C MET A 129 -10.89 36.76 29.13
N PRO A 130 -11.13 36.78 27.80
CA PRO A 130 -10.52 37.76 26.92
C PRO A 130 -11.35 39.06 26.90
N ARG A 131 -10.80 40.16 27.44
CA ARG A 131 -11.44 41.49 27.33
C ARG A 131 -11.20 42.11 25.95
N ARG A 132 -12.34 42.42 25.32
CA ARG A 132 -12.63 43.13 24.09
C ARG A 132 -11.77 44.37 23.79
N VAL A 133 -11.36 44.48 22.53
CA VAL A 133 -10.76 45.66 21.87
C VAL A 133 -11.69 46.88 21.91
N LYS A 134 -11.14 48.08 22.16
CA LYS A 134 -11.63 49.35 21.58
C LYS A 134 -10.46 50.30 21.27
N ARG A 135 -10.39 50.65 19.99
CA ARG A 135 -9.82 51.82 19.29
C ARG A 135 -8.54 52.46 19.81
#